data_AF-A0A484Z1X8-F1
#
_entry.id   AF-A0A484Z1X8-F1
#
_cell.length_a   1.000
_cell.length_b   1.000
_cell.length_c   1.000
_cell.angle_alpha   90.00
_cell.angle_beta   90.00
_cell.angle_gamma   90.00
#
_symmetry.space_group_name_H-M   'P 1'
#
loop_
_entity.id
_entity.type
_entity.pdbx_description
1 polymer ?
#
loop_
_entity_poly.entity_id
_entity_poly.type
_entity_poly.pdbx_seq_one_letter_code
_entity_poly.pdbx_strand_id
1 'polypeptide(L)'
;MAFLRLRQLLTEDYYAANKLMKGFIGAANIDTNSRLCMSSAVVGYKRAFGEDVVPCSYEDIENSDLVVLVGSNAAWTHPVLYQRLVQARQSHPAMKVVVIDPRKTATCDIADLHLALRPGSDAGLFVGLLNRIQGTADWPAERVAEFCDLSAAAINQFYDMFITAPRAITLYTMGINQSASGSDKCNAIINVHLASGKFARQGCGPFSLTGQPNAMGGREVGGLGESARGTYAFRAGRSRAGSPRFWGTERLAANAGADAVELFDAIARGEVKAVWIMGTNPAVSMPDSHAVCQALAACPLVIVSEVMQETDTSQFAHIRFPALGWERKTER
;
A
#
# COMPACT_ATOMS: atom_id res chain seq x y z
N MET A 1 -21.46 14.09 4.62
CA MET A 1 -21.59 12.66 4.26
C MET A 1 -20.21 12.14 3.89
N ALA A 2 -19.94 10.85 4.14
CA ALA A 2 -18.67 10.22 3.80
C ALA A 2 -18.84 8.76 3.38
N PHE A 3 -17.87 8.22 2.65
CA PHE A 3 -17.84 6.84 2.20
C PHE A 3 -16.53 6.16 2.64
N LEU A 4 -16.62 4.99 3.24
CA LEU A 4 -15.48 4.13 3.53
C LEU A 4 -15.68 2.78 2.85
N ARG A 5 -14.72 2.34 2.03
CA ARG A 5 -14.90 1.15 1.17
C ARG A 5 -13.78 0.14 1.29
N LEU A 6 -14.14 -1.15 1.26
CA LEU A 6 -13.17 -2.24 1.24
C LEU A 6 -12.75 -2.63 -0.18
N ARG A 7 -11.53 -3.16 -0.31
CA ARG A 7 -10.89 -3.59 -1.56
C ARG A 7 -11.29 -4.98 -2.05
N GLN A 8 -12.45 -5.45 -1.57
CA GLN A 8 -13.12 -6.66 -2.03
C GLN A 8 -14.25 -6.33 -3.03
N LEU A 9 -14.56 -5.05 -3.21
CA LEU A 9 -15.48 -4.57 -4.22
C LEU A 9 -14.83 -4.60 -5.61
N LEU A 10 -15.67 -4.71 -6.64
CA LEU A 10 -15.20 -4.64 -8.02
C LEU A 10 -14.78 -3.21 -8.37
N THR A 11 -14.05 -3.05 -9.46
CA THR A 11 -13.57 -1.73 -9.91
C THR A 11 -14.73 -0.81 -10.30
N GLU A 12 -15.80 -1.40 -10.84
CA GLU A 12 -17.06 -0.77 -11.20
C GLU A 12 -17.80 -0.25 -9.96
N ASP A 13 -17.84 -1.04 -8.88
CA ASP A 13 -18.42 -0.63 -7.59
C ASP A 13 -17.69 0.61 -7.05
N TYR A 14 -16.35 0.57 -7.11
CA TYR A 14 -15.51 1.69 -6.73
C TYR A 14 -15.78 2.93 -7.58
N TYR A 15 -15.89 2.75 -8.89
CA TYR A 15 -16.19 3.84 -9.80
C TYR A 15 -17.58 4.44 -9.52
N ALA A 16 -18.61 3.61 -9.35
CA ALA A 16 -19.98 4.04 -9.07
C ALA A 16 -20.06 4.84 -7.76
N ALA A 17 -19.46 4.35 -6.68
CA ALA A 17 -19.45 5.06 -5.41
C ALA A 17 -18.61 6.35 -5.47
N ASN A 18 -17.50 6.38 -6.24
CA ASN A 18 -16.74 7.62 -6.49
C ASN A 18 -17.57 8.65 -7.26
N LYS A 19 -18.27 8.21 -8.32
CA LYS A 19 -19.14 9.05 -9.13
C LYS A 19 -20.27 9.63 -8.29
N LEU A 20 -20.94 8.81 -7.48
CA LEU A 20 -21.98 9.28 -6.57
C LEU A 20 -21.45 10.33 -5.60
N MET A 21 -20.36 10.03 -4.91
CA MET A 21 -19.84 10.87 -3.84
C MET A 21 -19.25 12.19 -4.37
N LYS A 22 -18.31 12.11 -5.31
CA LYS A 22 -17.63 13.28 -5.87
C LYS A 22 -18.50 14.03 -6.88
N GLY A 23 -19.29 13.30 -7.66
CA GLY A 23 -20.07 13.87 -8.76
C GLY A 23 -21.43 14.41 -8.33
N PHE A 24 -22.18 13.73 -7.48
CA PHE A 24 -23.59 14.08 -7.22
C PHE A 24 -23.83 14.61 -5.80
N ILE A 25 -23.15 14.04 -4.81
CA ILE A 25 -23.15 14.58 -3.44
C ILE A 25 -22.26 15.82 -3.37
N GLY A 26 -21.18 15.85 -4.16
CA GLY A 26 -20.25 16.98 -4.27
C GLY A 26 -19.26 17.08 -3.12
N ALA A 27 -19.04 15.98 -2.41
CA ALA A 27 -18.02 15.87 -1.38
C ALA A 27 -16.95 14.86 -1.80
N ALA A 28 -15.71 15.07 -1.37
CA ALA A 28 -14.60 14.17 -1.67
C ALA A 28 -14.21 13.28 -0.49
N ASN A 29 -15.01 13.25 0.59
CA ASN A 29 -14.80 12.43 1.79
C ASN A 29 -15.08 10.95 1.46
N ILE A 30 -14.17 10.36 0.71
CA ILE A 30 -14.23 8.97 0.28
C ILE A 30 -12.84 8.37 0.37
N ASP A 31 -12.71 7.29 1.14
CA ASP A 31 -11.44 6.59 1.25
C ASP A 31 -11.65 5.07 1.26
N THR A 32 -10.53 4.35 1.25
CA THR A 32 -10.49 2.90 1.23
C THR A 32 -9.46 2.39 2.22
N ASN A 33 -9.54 1.10 2.55
CA ASN A 33 -8.48 0.43 3.33
C ASN A 33 -7.12 0.46 2.60
N SER A 34 -7.10 0.86 1.31
CA SER A 34 -6.18 1.88 0.74
C SER A 34 -5.09 2.39 1.66
N ARG A 35 -5.60 3.28 2.50
CA ARG A 35 -4.89 4.21 3.34
C ARG A 35 -3.95 3.52 4.29
N LEU A 36 -4.43 2.49 4.97
CA LEU A 36 -3.70 1.82 6.04
C LEU A 36 -2.62 0.85 5.55
N CYS A 37 -2.56 0.55 4.25
CA CYS A 37 -1.71 -0.51 3.74
C CYS A 37 -0.74 -0.05 2.63
N MET A 38 -1.19 0.74 1.66
CA MET A 38 -0.33 1.09 0.50
C MET A 38 -0.07 2.59 0.33
N SER A 39 -0.67 3.46 1.15
CA SER A 39 -0.54 4.92 0.99
C SER A 39 0.93 5.39 0.99
N SER A 40 1.75 4.83 1.88
CA SER A 40 3.18 5.09 1.94
C SER A 40 3.90 4.79 0.62
N ALA A 41 3.61 3.63 0.01
CA ALA A 41 4.15 3.24 -1.28
C ALA A 41 3.66 4.16 -2.42
N VAL A 42 2.38 4.56 -2.40
CA VAL A 42 1.82 5.54 -3.35
C VAL A 42 2.58 6.86 -3.30
N VAL A 43 2.84 7.38 -2.10
CA VAL A 43 3.62 8.60 -1.92
C VAL A 43 5.05 8.40 -2.43
N GLY A 44 5.67 7.26 -2.13
CA GLY A 44 6.99 6.89 -2.63
C GLY A 44 7.08 6.91 -4.15
N TYR A 45 6.14 6.24 -4.82
CA TYR A 45 6.03 6.21 -6.28
C TYR A 45 5.75 7.58 -6.88
N LYS A 46 4.83 8.36 -6.32
CA LYS A 46 4.59 9.74 -6.79
C LYS A 46 5.82 10.64 -6.67
N ARG A 47 6.57 10.53 -5.57
CA ARG A 47 7.81 11.30 -5.37
C ARG A 47 8.90 10.90 -6.35
N ALA A 48 9.03 9.61 -6.66
CA ALA A 48 10.10 9.10 -7.53
C ALA A 48 9.76 9.16 -9.03
N PHE A 49 8.52 8.84 -9.40
CA PHE A 49 8.10 8.62 -10.78
C PHE A 49 7.07 9.67 -11.27
N GLY A 50 6.56 10.52 -10.36
CA GLY A 50 5.55 11.53 -10.69
C GLY A 50 4.11 11.01 -10.67
N GLU A 51 3.90 9.70 -10.54
CA GLU A 51 2.59 9.04 -10.51
C GLU A 51 2.60 7.76 -9.67
N ASP A 52 1.40 7.28 -9.32
CA ASP A 52 1.20 6.02 -8.60
C ASP A 52 1.30 4.83 -9.56
N VAL A 53 2.52 4.49 -9.95
CA VAL A 53 2.83 3.35 -10.83
C VAL A 53 3.63 2.30 -10.08
N VAL A 54 3.18 1.05 -10.20
CA VAL A 54 3.92 -0.12 -9.72
C VAL A 54 4.84 -0.56 -10.87
N PRO A 55 6.18 -0.46 -10.74
CA PRO A 55 7.08 -0.57 -11.88
C PRO A 55 7.46 -2.02 -12.25
N CYS A 56 6.89 -3.01 -11.57
CA CYS A 56 7.28 -4.42 -11.68
C CYS A 56 6.04 -5.31 -11.87
N SER A 57 6.30 -6.49 -12.42
CA SER A 57 5.36 -7.59 -12.59
C SER A 57 5.77 -8.80 -11.74
N TYR A 58 4.90 -9.80 -11.62
CA TYR A 58 5.26 -11.03 -10.92
C TYR A 58 6.32 -11.86 -11.67
N GLU A 59 6.42 -11.72 -13.00
CA GLU A 59 7.47 -12.37 -13.79
C GLU A 59 8.86 -11.82 -13.45
N ASP A 60 8.95 -10.57 -13.00
CA ASP A 60 10.23 -10.00 -12.55
C ASP A 60 10.77 -10.69 -11.30
N ILE A 61 9.92 -11.33 -10.50
CA ILE A 61 10.37 -12.12 -9.34
C ILE A 61 11.15 -13.35 -9.83
N GLU A 62 10.63 -14.03 -10.84
CA GLU A 62 11.20 -15.27 -11.40
C GLU A 62 12.48 -15.01 -12.21
N ASN A 63 12.56 -13.81 -12.79
CA ASN A 63 13.67 -13.38 -13.64
C ASN A 63 14.74 -12.57 -12.90
N SER A 64 14.73 -12.54 -11.57
CA SER A 64 15.76 -11.82 -10.78
C SER A 64 16.95 -12.70 -10.41
N ASP A 65 18.13 -12.09 -10.20
CA ASP A 65 19.28 -12.78 -9.62
C ASP A 65 19.29 -12.64 -8.09
N LEU A 66 18.70 -11.55 -7.58
CA LEU A 66 18.55 -11.28 -6.15
C LEU A 66 17.13 -10.81 -5.84
N VAL A 67 16.43 -11.56 -5.00
CA VAL A 67 15.12 -11.16 -4.45
C VAL A 67 15.29 -10.72 -3.01
N VAL A 68 15.00 -9.46 -2.72
CA VAL A 68 15.05 -8.88 -1.37
C VAL A 68 13.63 -8.73 -0.84
N LEU A 69 13.27 -9.43 0.23
CA LEU A 69 11.96 -9.31 0.90
C LEU A 69 12.11 -8.45 2.15
N VAL A 70 11.40 -7.33 2.22
CA VAL A 70 11.52 -6.34 3.30
C VAL A 70 10.20 -6.17 4.04
N GLY A 71 10.20 -6.48 5.33
CA GLY A 71 9.00 -6.43 6.17
C GLY A 71 7.86 -7.22 5.55
N SER A 72 8.14 -8.43 5.07
CA SER A 72 7.25 -9.26 4.26
C SER A 72 7.29 -10.72 4.72
N ASN A 73 6.15 -11.24 5.14
CA ASN A 73 5.94 -12.67 5.40
C ASN A 73 5.23 -13.32 4.21
N ALA A 74 5.87 -13.30 3.03
CA ALA A 74 5.28 -13.75 1.77
C ALA A 74 4.77 -15.21 1.82
N ALA A 75 5.43 -16.09 2.59
CA ALA A 75 4.98 -17.47 2.77
C ALA A 75 3.54 -17.57 3.32
N TRP A 76 3.14 -16.62 4.17
CA TRP A 76 1.79 -16.58 4.75
C TRP A 76 0.85 -15.62 4.01
N THR A 77 1.35 -14.45 3.62
CA THR A 77 0.50 -13.36 3.11
C THR A 77 0.36 -13.36 1.60
N HIS A 78 1.30 -13.98 0.87
CA HIS A 78 1.29 -14.10 -0.59
C HIS A 78 1.72 -15.52 -1.01
N PRO A 79 1.05 -16.58 -0.54
CA PRO A 79 1.54 -17.96 -0.66
C PRO A 79 1.77 -18.38 -2.12
N VAL A 80 0.93 -17.93 -3.06
CA VAL A 80 1.12 -18.21 -4.48
C VAL A 80 2.40 -17.57 -5.02
N LEU A 81 2.69 -16.31 -4.68
CA LEU A 81 3.93 -15.65 -5.08
C LEU A 81 5.16 -16.28 -4.41
N TYR A 82 5.02 -16.69 -3.15
CA TYR A 82 6.07 -17.42 -2.46
C TYR A 82 6.39 -18.75 -3.14
N GLN A 83 5.38 -19.53 -3.54
CA GLN A 83 5.60 -20.78 -4.29
C GLN A 83 6.25 -20.53 -5.66
N ARG A 84 5.87 -19.45 -6.36
CA ARG A 84 6.55 -19.04 -7.59
C ARG A 84 8.03 -18.74 -7.35
N LEU A 85 8.36 -18.03 -6.28
CA LEU A 85 9.75 -17.77 -5.89
C LEU A 85 10.51 -19.05 -5.53
N VAL A 86 9.90 -19.96 -4.77
CA VAL A 86 10.48 -21.28 -4.45
C VAL A 86 10.79 -22.05 -5.73
N GLN A 87 9.86 -22.10 -6.68
CA GLN A 87 10.05 -22.78 -7.96
C GLN A 87 11.13 -22.10 -8.80
N ALA A 88 11.16 -20.77 -8.84
CA ALA A 88 12.18 -20.02 -9.58
C ALA A 88 13.60 -20.27 -9.03
N ARG A 89 13.75 -20.44 -7.71
CA ARG A 89 15.02 -20.86 -7.10
C ARG A 89 15.42 -22.27 -7.49
N GLN A 90 14.47 -23.19 -7.60
CA GLN A 90 14.75 -24.56 -8.05
C GLN A 90 15.24 -24.58 -9.50
N SER A 91 14.63 -23.78 -10.38
CA SER A 91 15.08 -23.67 -11.77
C SER A 91 16.37 -22.87 -11.92
N HIS A 92 16.61 -21.88 -11.05
CA HIS A 92 17.81 -21.02 -11.06
C HIS A 92 18.53 -21.08 -9.69
N PRO A 93 19.33 -22.13 -9.40
CA PRO A 93 19.99 -22.30 -8.10
C PRO A 93 20.96 -21.17 -7.70
N ALA A 94 21.39 -20.35 -8.66
CA ALA A 94 22.21 -19.17 -8.43
C ALA A 94 21.43 -17.98 -7.85
N MET A 95 20.09 -17.95 -7.99
CA MET A 95 19.23 -16.91 -7.44
C MET A 95 19.41 -16.81 -5.93
N LYS A 96 19.62 -15.60 -5.44
CA LYS A 96 19.75 -15.30 -4.01
C LYS A 96 18.48 -14.69 -3.45
N VAL A 97 18.17 -15.02 -2.21
CA VAL A 97 17.06 -14.44 -1.45
C VAL A 97 17.59 -13.83 -0.17
N VAL A 98 17.28 -12.55 0.05
CA VAL A 98 17.55 -11.85 1.29
C VAL A 98 16.22 -11.54 1.95
N VAL A 99 16.07 -11.87 3.22
CA VAL A 99 14.91 -11.47 4.03
C VAL A 99 15.36 -10.42 5.04
N ILE A 100 14.66 -9.30 5.08
CA ILE A 100 14.91 -8.15 5.93
C ILE A 100 13.66 -7.97 6.79
N ASP A 101 13.66 -8.57 7.97
CA ASP A 101 12.51 -8.55 8.90
C ASP A 101 13.03 -8.79 10.32
N PRO A 102 12.63 -7.99 11.33
CA PRO A 102 13.03 -8.22 12.72
C PRO A 102 12.70 -9.63 13.23
N ARG A 103 11.67 -10.27 12.66
CA ARG A 103 11.25 -11.62 13.03
C ARG A 103 11.76 -12.63 12.00
N LYS A 104 12.18 -13.79 12.49
CA LYS A 104 12.35 -14.96 11.63
C LYS A 104 10.97 -15.52 11.28
N THR A 105 10.58 -15.43 10.01
CA THR A 105 9.29 -15.93 9.50
C THR A 105 9.50 -17.16 8.62
N ALA A 106 8.41 -17.84 8.21
CA ALA A 106 8.51 -18.96 7.26
C ALA A 106 9.13 -18.55 5.90
N THR A 107 9.06 -17.27 5.54
CA THR A 107 9.76 -16.74 4.36
C THR A 107 11.29 -16.91 4.47
N CYS A 108 11.84 -16.96 5.69
CA CYS A 108 13.27 -17.17 5.92
C CYS A 108 13.75 -18.58 5.57
N ASP A 109 12.85 -19.55 5.36
CA ASP A 109 13.23 -20.95 5.07
C ASP A 109 13.97 -21.08 3.73
N ILE A 110 13.78 -20.13 2.81
CA ILE A 110 14.49 -20.07 1.53
C ILE A 110 15.55 -18.95 1.46
N ALA A 111 15.79 -18.23 2.56
CA ALA A 111 16.70 -17.09 2.56
C ALA A 111 18.16 -17.54 2.59
N ASP A 112 18.98 -16.96 1.72
CA ASP A 112 20.44 -17.05 1.80
C ASP A 112 21.00 -16.13 2.90
N LEU A 113 20.29 -15.04 3.20
CA LEU A 113 20.63 -14.09 4.26
C LEU A 113 19.35 -13.56 4.93
N HIS A 114 19.32 -13.59 6.25
CA HIS A 114 18.28 -12.95 7.05
C HIS A 114 18.89 -11.81 7.87
N LEU A 115 18.39 -10.59 7.68
CA LEU A 115 18.74 -9.42 8.46
C LEU A 115 17.63 -9.12 9.47
N ALA A 116 17.84 -9.53 10.72
CA ALA A 116 16.94 -9.28 11.84
C ALA A 116 17.19 -7.88 12.45
N LEU A 117 16.96 -6.84 11.66
CA LEU A 117 17.22 -5.46 12.09
C LEU A 117 16.30 -5.01 13.24
N ARG A 118 16.74 -3.97 13.97
CA ARG A 118 15.93 -3.22 14.91
C ARG A 118 14.67 -2.64 14.24
N PRO A 119 13.44 -2.95 14.70
CA PRO A 119 12.22 -2.44 14.08
C PRO A 119 12.27 -0.93 13.86
N GLY A 120 11.99 -0.48 12.63
CA GLY A 120 12.04 0.93 12.28
C GLY A 120 13.30 1.37 11.56
N SER A 121 14.41 0.62 11.64
CA SER A 121 15.72 1.06 11.13
C SER A 121 15.97 0.81 9.64
N ASP A 122 14.99 0.28 8.89
CA ASP A 122 15.12 -0.10 7.49
C ASP A 122 15.61 1.04 6.59
N ALA A 123 15.16 2.27 6.86
CA ALA A 123 15.61 3.45 6.12
C ALA A 123 17.14 3.62 6.22
N GLY A 124 17.73 3.41 7.39
CA GLY A 124 19.17 3.51 7.60
C GLY A 124 19.94 2.46 6.81
N LEU A 125 19.40 1.24 6.68
CA LEU A 125 19.98 0.18 5.87
C LEU A 125 20.04 0.57 4.38
N PHE A 126 18.94 1.05 3.81
CA PHE A 126 18.86 1.43 2.40
C PHE A 126 19.57 2.74 2.08
N VAL A 127 19.58 3.71 3.00
CA VAL A 127 20.38 4.94 2.86
C VAL A 127 21.87 4.63 2.86
N GLY A 128 22.33 3.69 3.69
CA GLY A 128 23.72 3.22 3.65
C GLY A 128 24.06 2.49 2.36
N LEU A 129 23.14 1.67 1.83
CA LEU A 129 23.32 1.02 0.54
C LEU A 129 23.44 2.06 -0.58
N LEU A 130 22.62 3.12 -0.53
CA LEU A 130 22.71 4.23 -1.47
C LEU A 130 24.07 4.93 -1.41
N ASN A 131 24.58 5.22 -0.20
CA ASN A 131 25.91 5.80 0.00
C ASN A 131 27.00 4.89 -0.57
N ARG A 132 26.90 3.58 -0.31
CA ARG A 132 27.83 2.57 -0.86
C ARG A 132 27.81 2.53 -2.39
N ILE A 133 26.63 2.63 -3.02
CA ILE A 133 26.48 2.69 -4.48
C ILE A 133 27.11 3.98 -5.04
N GLN A 134 26.94 5.11 -4.36
CA GLN A 134 27.48 6.41 -4.78
C GLN A 134 28.98 6.58 -4.48
N GLY A 135 29.57 5.69 -3.67
CA GLY A 135 30.96 5.81 -3.22
C GLY A 135 31.18 6.91 -2.17
N THR A 136 30.12 7.32 -1.46
CA THR A 136 30.20 8.32 -0.38
C THR A 136 30.43 7.66 0.99
N ALA A 137 31.00 8.40 1.93
CA ALA A 137 31.36 7.92 3.27
C ALA A 137 30.49 8.51 4.40
N ASP A 138 29.37 9.18 4.06
CA ASP A 138 28.55 9.92 5.05
C ASP A 138 27.75 8.98 5.97
N TRP A 139 27.47 7.76 5.50
CA TRP A 139 26.73 6.72 6.25
C TRP A 139 27.41 5.35 6.10
N PRO A 140 28.59 5.16 6.74
CA PRO A 140 29.42 3.96 6.56
C PRO A 140 28.78 2.71 7.18
N ALA A 141 29.22 1.53 6.73
CA ALA A 141 28.61 0.25 7.10
C ALA A 141 28.61 0.00 8.62
N GLU A 142 29.63 0.47 9.34
CA GLU A 142 29.73 0.38 10.80
C GLU A 142 28.64 1.18 11.50
N ARG A 143 28.35 2.38 11.00
CA ARG A 143 27.28 3.24 11.53
C ARG A 143 25.90 2.68 11.18
N VAL A 144 25.74 2.11 9.99
CA VAL A 144 24.52 1.38 9.61
C VAL A 144 24.30 0.20 10.55
N ALA A 145 25.36 -0.58 10.81
CA ALA A 145 25.32 -1.75 11.67
C ALA A 145 24.83 -1.39 13.08
N GLU A 146 25.41 -0.35 13.68
CA GLU A 146 24.96 0.18 14.97
C GLU A 146 23.50 0.67 14.92
N PHE A 147 23.13 1.44 13.90
CA PHE A 147 21.77 1.96 13.76
C PHE A 147 20.72 0.86 13.53
N CYS A 148 21.09 -0.22 12.86
CA CYS A 148 20.20 -1.33 12.56
C CYS A 148 20.24 -2.45 13.59
N ASP A 149 21.12 -2.38 14.60
CA ASP A 149 21.40 -3.48 15.53
C ASP A 149 21.79 -4.78 14.78
N LEU A 150 22.70 -4.65 13.83
CA LEU A 150 23.22 -5.72 12.99
C LEU A 150 24.75 -5.75 13.04
N SER A 151 25.37 -6.84 12.59
CA SER A 151 26.82 -6.86 12.41
C SER A 151 27.24 -6.14 11.12
N ALA A 152 28.38 -5.45 11.14
CA ALA A 152 28.96 -4.84 9.94
C ALA A 152 29.22 -5.88 8.83
N ALA A 153 29.56 -7.12 9.20
CA ALA A 153 29.71 -8.22 8.25
C ALA A 153 28.40 -8.53 7.50
N ALA A 154 27.26 -8.59 8.20
CA ALA A 154 25.97 -8.82 7.58
C ALA A 154 25.53 -7.64 6.68
N ILE A 155 25.81 -6.40 7.10
CA ILE A 155 25.58 -5.20 6.28
C ILE A 155 26.38 -5.27 4.98
N ASN A 156 27.68 -5.52 5.07
CA ASN A 156 28.56 -5.61 3.90
C ASN A 156 28.15 -6.78 3.00
N GLN A 157 27.81 -7.94 3.56
CA GLN A 157 27.31 -9.08 2.78
C GLN A 157 26.05 -8.71 1.98
N PHE A 158 25.07 -8.06 2.60
CA PHE A 158 23.87 -7.60 1.89
C PHE A 158 24.20 -6.57 0.79
N TYR A 159 25.07 -5.60 1.09
CA TYR A 159 25.47 -4.58 0.12
C TYR A 159 26.18 -5.20 -1.09
N ASP A 160 27.10 -6.13 -0.85
CA ASP A 160 27.80 -6.84 -1.91
C ASP A 160 26.83 -7.67 -2.75
N MET A 161 25.90 -8.40 -2.13
CA MET A 161 24.85 -9.14 -2.85
C MET A 161 24.02 -8.21 -3.74
N PHE A 162 23.58 -7.06 -3.23
CA PHE A 162 22.75 -6.12 -3.99
C PHE A 162 23.51 -5.43 -5.11
N ILE A 163 24.75 -5.01 -4.86
CA ILE A 163 25.57 -4.28 -5.85
C ILE A 163 25.97 -5.22 -6.99
N THR A 164 26.43 -6.42 -6.67
CA THR A 164 26.98 -7.37 -7.67
C THR A 164 25.90 -8.11 -8.47
N ALA A 165 24.69 -8.27 -7.94
CA ALA A 165 23.59 -8.90 -8.68
C ALA A 165 23.28 -8.11 -9.97
N PRO A 166 23.27 -8.74 -11.16
CA PRO A 166 22.90 -8.06 -12.40
C PRO A 166 21.44 -7.59 -12.42
N ARG A 167 20.55 -8.39 -11.82
CA ARG A 167 19.12 -8.10 -11.66
C ARG A 167 18.75 -8.25 -10.19
N ALA A 168 18.14 -7.23 -9.61
CA ALA A 168 17.62 -7.30 -8.25
C ALA A 168 16.23 -6.68 -8.15
N ILE A 169 15.34 -7.37 -7.44
CA ILE A 169 14.00 -6.92 -7.12
C ILE A 169 13.83 -6.83 -5.60
N THR A 170 13.25 -5.73 -5.12
CA THR A 170 12.94 -5.56 -3.69
C THR A 170 11.43 -5.60 -3.49
N LEU A 171 10.95 -6.67 -2.87
CA LEU A 171 9.56 -6.88 -2.49
C LEU A 171 9.33 -6.33 -1.08
N TYR A 172 8.44 -5.35 -0.91
CA TYR A 172 8.16 -4.77 0.39
C TYR A 172 6.66 -4.67 0.70
N THR A 173 6.31 -4.80 1.98
CA THR A 173 4.91 -4.80 2.43
C THR A 173 4.70 -3.98 3.71
N MET A 174 3.90 -4.47 4.65
CA MET A 174 3.42 -3.70 5.80
C MET A 174 4.52 -3.35 6.79
N GLY A 175 5.59 -4.15 6.91
CA GLY A 175 6.71 -3.79 7.77
C GLY A 175 7.42 -2.49 7.33
N ILE A 176 7.23 -2.09 6.07
CA ILE A 176 7.67 -0.79 5.54
C ILE A 176 6.53 0.21 5.54
N ASN A 177 5.38 -0.15 4.96
CA ASN A 177 4.31 0.80 4.69
C ASN A 177 3.60 1.30 5.96
N GLN A 178 3.46 0.46 6.99
CA GLN A 178 2.81 0.79 8.27
C GLN A 178 3.84 1.30 9.28
N SER A 179 4.38 2.47 8.98
CA SER A 179 5.43 3.12 9.77
C SER A 179 5.20 4.63 9.78
N ALA A 180 5.57 5.29 10.88
CA ALA A 180 5.52 6.76 10.98
C ALA A 180 6.37 7.46 9.88
N SER A 181 7.39 6.77 9.38
CA SER A 181 8.26 7.20 8.27
C SER A 181 8.08 6.33 6.99
N GLY A 182 6.92 5.71 6.82
CA GLY A 182 6.69 4.71 5.75
C GLY A 182 7.01 5.22 4.35
N SER A 183 6.55 6.43 3.99
CA SER A 183 6.84 7.04 2.68
C SER A 183 8.33 7.21 2.44
N ASP A 184 9.09 7.65 3.44
CA ASP A 184 10.53 7.88 3.31
C ASP A 184 11.29 6.56 3.21
N LYS A 185 10.85 5.52 3.92
CA LYS A 185 11.37 4.15 3.75
C LYS A 185 11.11 3.61 2.35
N CYS A 186 9.91 3.81 1.79
CA CYS A 186 9.62 3.45 0.40
C CYS A 186 10.56 4.18 -0.56
N ASN A 187 10.79 5.49 -0.37
CA ASN A 187 11.74 6.23 -1.19
C ASN A 187 13.19 5.73 -1.03
N ALA A 188 13.63 5.36 0.17
CA ALA A 188 14.96 4.79 0.38
C ALA A 188 15.17 3.51 -0.44
N ILE A 189 14.16 2.61 -0.47
CA ILE A 189 14.16 1.41 -1.32
C ILE A 189 14.17 1.79 -2.80
N ILE A 190 13.30 2.71 -3.24
CA ILE A 190 13.24 3.12 -4.65
C ILE A 190 14.57 3.74 -5.11
N ASN A 191 15.19 4.58 -4.27
CA ASN A 191 16.41 5.29 -4.60
C ASN A 191 17.60 4.36 -4.86
N VAL A 192 17.72 3.23 -4.14
CA VAL A 192 18.82 2.28 -4.42
C VAL A 192 18.64 1.57 -5.76
N HIS A 193 17.41 1.31 -6.19
CA HIS A 193 17.12 0.76 -7.52
C HIS A 193 17.43 1.77 -8.63
N LEU A 194 17.04 3.03 -8.43
CA LEU A 194 17.35 4.11 -9.37
C LEU A 194 18.85 4.35 -9.49
N ALA A 195 19.56 4.48 -8.36
CA ALA A 195 21.00 4.76 -8.33
C ALA A 195 21.85 3.62 -8.89
N SER A 196 21.41 2.36 -8.73
CA SER A 196 22.13 1.19 -9.25
C SER A 196 21.74 0.81 -10.69
N GLY A 197 20.80 1.51 -11.33
CA GLY A 197 20.29 1.15 -12.66
C GLY A 197 19.47 -0.15 -12.68
N LYS A 198 19.03 -0.65 -11.51
CA LYS A 198 18.19 -1.84 -11.35
C LYS A 198 16.71 -1.46 -11.34
N PHE A 199 16.28 -0.78 -12.40
CA PHE A 199 14.92 -0.27 -12.60
C PHE A 199 14.55 -0.33 -14.09
N ALA A 200 13.24 -0.44 -14.40
CA ALA A 200 12.71 -0.50 -15.77
C ALA A 200 13.38 -1.58 -16.66
N ARG A 201 13.74 -2.70 -16.05
CA ARG A 201 14.39 -3.85 -16.68
C ARG A 201 13.78 -5.12 -16.11
N GLN A 202 13.68 -6.16 -16.94
CA GLN A 202 13.19 -7.45 -16.48
C GLN A 202 14.00 -7.94 -15.28
N GLY A 203 13.31 -8.44 -14.25
CA GLY A 203 13.94 -8.93 -13.03
C GLY A 203 14.34 -7.84 -12.03
N CYS A 204 14.02 -6.58 -12.30
CA CYS A 204 14.51 -5.44 -11.54
C CYS A 204 13.41 -4.54 -11.01
N GLY A 205 13.58 -4.04 -9.78
CA GLY A 205 12.89 -2.84 -9.31
C GLY A 205 12.27 -2.93 -7.92
N PRO A 206 11.74 -1.79 -7.43
CA PRO A 206 11.06 -1.69 -6.15
C PRO A 206 9.58 -2.07 -6.29
N PHE A 207 9.18 -3.19 -5.68
CA PHE A 207 7.84 -3.75 -5.84
C PHE A 207 7.10 -3.84 -4.50
N SER A 208 6.20 -2.88 -4.24
CA SER A 208 5.30 -2.97 -3.09
C SER A 208 4.19 -3.98 -3.37
N LEU A 209 4.11 -5.07 -2.59
CA LEU A 209 3.04 -6.06 -2.76
C LEU A 209 1.76 -5.59 -2.07
N THR A 210 0.62 -5.76 -2.76
CA THR A 210 -0.69 -5.42 -2.23
C THR A 210 -1.34 -6.62 -1.54
N GLY A 211 -1.91 -6.42 -0.34
CA GLY A 211 -2.57 -7.51 0.38
C GLY A 211 -3.98 -7.86 -0.14
N GLN A 212 -4.81 -6.86 -0.41
CA GLN A 212 -6.22 -7.09 -0.78
C GLN A 212 -6.41 -7.18 -2.31
N PRO A 213 -7.37 -8.00 -2.79
CA PRO A 213 -7.43 -8.41 -4.19
C PRO A 213 -7.64 -7.26 -5.17
N ASN A 214 -8.52 -6.30 -4.87
CA ASN A 214 -8.76 -5.16 -5.77
C ASN A 214 -8.16 -3.84 -5.25
N ALA A 215 -6.96 -3.95 -4.68
CA ALA A 215 -6.23 -2.82 -4.13
C ALA A 215 -5.80 -1.77 -5.14
N MET A 216 -5.50 -2.20 -6.35
CA MET A 216 -5.11 -1.34 -7.47
C MET A 216 -6.34 -0.72 -8.12
N GLY A 217 -7.37 -1.50 -8.47
CA GLY A 217 -8.53 -1.03 -9.21
C GLY A 217 -9.29 0.09 -8.48
N GLY A 218 -9.45 -0.03 -7.16
CA GLY A 218 -10.05 1.05 -6.36
C GLY A 218 -9.28 2.37 -6.44
N ARG A 219 -7.94 2.33 -6.52
CA ARG A 219 -7.10 3.53 -6.70
C ARG A 219 -7.17 4.06 -8.12
N GLU A 220 -7.14 3.17 -9.11
CA GLU A 220 -7.23 3.49 -10.54
C GLU A 220 -8.50 4.26 -10.91
N VAL A 221 -9.59 4.08 -10.17
CA VAL A 221 -10.84 4.81 -10.38
C VAL A 221 -11.05 5.97 -9.40
N GLY A 222 -10.03 6.34 -8.63
CA GLY A 222 -10.00 7.52 -7.77
C GLY A 222 -10.58 7.29 -6.38
N GLY A 223 -10.39 6.10 -5.82
CA GLY A 223 -10.98 5.69 -4.55
C GLY A 223 -10.47 6.41 -3.30
N LEU A 224 -9.42 7.22 -3.44
CA LEU A 224 -8.82 8.00 -2.35
C LEU A 224 -9.36 9.44 -2.33
N GLY A 225 -9.46 10.03 -1.14
CA GLY A 225 -10.00 11.38 -0.92
C GLY A 225 -9.18 12.49 -1.58
N GLU A 226 -7.89 12.24 -1.79
CA GLU A 226 -6.92 13.15 -2.43
C GLU A 226 -6.94 13.10 -3.97
N SER A 227 -7.66 12.14 -4.56
CA SER A 227 -7.70 11.94 -6.02
C SER A 227 -8.98 12.49 -6.63
N ALA A 228 -8.89 13.26 -7.72
CA ALA A 228 -10.06 13.79 -8.42
C ALA A 228 -10.75 12.74 -9.32
N ARG A 229 -9.93 11.97 -10.07
CA ARG A 229 -10.33 10.84 -10.92
C ARG A 229 -9.10 9.95 -11.13
N GLY A 230 -9.19 8.66 -10.86
CA GLY A 230 -8.05 7.76 -10.94
C GLY A 230 -6.80 8.20 -10.18
N THR A 231 -5.61 7.97 -10.74
CA THR A 231 -4.34 8.43 -10.15
C THR A 231 -4.16 9.95 -10.22
N TYR A 232 -5.03 10.67 -10.94
CA TYR A 232 -4.97 12.13 -11.03
C TYR A 232 -5.36 12.77 -9.70
N ALA A 233 -4.38 13.39 -9.06
CA ALA A 233 -4.59 14.25 -7.90
C ALA A 233 -5.51 15.44 -8.24
N PHE A 234 -6.12 16.04 -7.21
CA PHE A 234 -6.67 17.40 -7.31
C PHE A 234 -5.53 18.42 -7.55
N ARG A 235 -4.93 18.43 -8.74
CA ARG A 235 -3.94 19.44 -9.14
C ARG A 235 -4.65 20.60 -9.83
N ALA A 236 -4.30 21.83 -9.45
CA ALA A 236 -4.69 23.03 -10.16
C ALA A 236 -4.20 22.95 -11.63
N GLY A 237 -5.08 23.24 -12.60
CA GLY A 237 -4.70 23.44 -14.00
C GLY A 237 -4.75 22.22 -14.93
N ARG A 238 -4.86 20.96 -14.45
CA ARG A 238 -5.23 19.84 -15.34
C ARG A 238 -6.75 19.75 -15.43
N SER A 239 -7.23 19.81 -16.67
CA SER A 239 -8.63 20.00 -17.04
C SER A 239 -9.59 19.08 -16.27
N ARG A 240 -10.35 19.66 -15.35
CA ARG A 240 -11.61 19.09 -14.81
C ARG A 240 -12.69 18.98 -15.90
N ALA A 241 -12.45 19.46 -17.12
CA ALA A 241 -13.51 19.72 -18.11
C ALA A 241 -14.18 18.45 -18.67
N GLY A 242 -13.63 17.26 -18.44
CA GLY A 242 -14.26 16.01 -18.86
C GLY A 242 -15.33 15.48 -17.89
N SER A 243 -15.11 15.57 -16.58
CA SER A 243 -15.91 14.84 -15.59
C SER A 243 -17.33 15.39 -15.39
N PRO A 244 -17.57 16.72 -15.24
CA PRO A 244 -18.92 17.30 -15.15
C PRO A 244 -19.75 16.98 -16.39
N ARG A 245 -19.16 17.11 -17.59
CA ARG A 245 -19.82 16.82 -18.87
C ARG A 245 -20.13 15.33 -19.02
N PHE A 246 -19.19 14.45 -18.69
CA PHE A 246 -19.39 13.00 -18.81
C PHE A 246 -20.37 12.45 -17.76
N TRP A 247 -20.34 12.97 -16.54
CA TRP A 247 -21.25 12.57 -15.48
C TRP A 247 -22.60 13.29 -15.53
N GLY A 248 -22.71 14.39 -16.28
CA GLY A 248 -23.91 15.24 -16.33
C GLY A 248 -24.17 15.91 -14.98
N THR A 249 -23.13 16.41 -14.31
CA THR A 249 -23.24 17.00 -12.96
C THR A 249 -22.69 18.42 -12.88
N GLU A 250 -23.35 19.26 -12.10
CA GLU A 250 -22.92 20.61 -11.72
C GLU A 250 -22.28 20.65 -10.32
N ARG A 251 -22.33 19.54 -9.58
CA ARG A 251 -21.93 19.46 -8.16
C ARG A 251 -20.61 18.75 -7.94
N LEU A 252 -19.67 18.82 -8.89
CA LEU A 252 -18.40 18.13 -8.74
C LEU A 252 -17.61 18.67 -7.53
N ALA A 253 -17.11 17.76 -6.68
CA ALA A 253 -16.28 18.10 -5.54
C ALA A 253 -15.04 18.93 -5.96
N ALA A 254 -14.82 20.06 -5.31
CA ALA A 254 -13.77 21.01 -5.67
C ALA A 254 -12.44 20.80 -4.94
N ASN A 255 -12.48 20.18 -3.77
CA ASN A 255 -11.35 20.01 -2.85
C ASN A 255 -11.17 18.52 -2.52
N ALA A 256 -9.96 18.16 -2.06
CA ALA A 256 -9.71 16.85 -1.47
C ALA A 256 -10.57 16.65 -0.23
N GLY A 257 -10.93 15.38 0.03
CA GLY A 257 -11.62 15.00 1.26
C GLY A 257 -10.67 14.41 2.29
N ALA A 258 -11.19 14.25 3.51
CA ALA A 258 -10.48 13.61 4.61
C ALA A 258 -10.06 12.18 4.27
N ASP A 259 -8.90 11.75 4.76
CA ASP A 259 -8.50 10.35 4.72
C ASP A 259 -9.29 9.49 5.73
N ALA A 260 -9.13 8.17 5.69
CA ALA A 260 -9.90 7.26 6.53
C ALA A 260 -9.78 7.54 8.03
N VAL A 261 -8.62 7.95 8.54
CA VAL A 261 -8.41 8.23 9.97
C VAL A 261 -9.04 9.58 10.31
N GLU A 262 -8.70 10.61 9.54
CA GLU A 262 -9.27 11.96 9.69
C GLU A 262 -10.81 11.94 9.58
N LEU A 263 -11.35 11.03 8.78
CA LEU A 263 -12.78 10.86 8.60
C LEU A 263 -13.46 10.43 9.90
N PHE A 264 -12.91 9.45 10.63
CA PHE A 264 -13.49 9.04 11.91
C PHE A 264 -13.34 10.13 12.97
N ASP A 265 -12.23 10.87 12.96
CA ASP A 265 -12.09 12.03 13.83
C ASP A 265 -13.13 13.12 13.51
N ALA A 266 -13.41 13.35 12.22
CA ALA A 266 -14.45 14.29 11.79
C ALA A 266 -15.87 13.82 12.15
N ILE A 267 -16.11 12.51 12.18
CA ILE A 267 -17.36 11.95 12.72
C ILE A 267 -17.45 12.21 14.22
N ALA A 268 -16.37 11.93 14.97
CA ALA A 268 -16.33 12.16 16.42
C ALA A 268 -16.54 13.63 16.80
N ARG A 269 -16.03 14.57 15.99
CA ARG A 269 -16.26 16.02 16.15
C ARG A 269 -17.65 16.48 15.69
N GLY A 270 -18.45 15.62 15.06
CA GLY A 270 -19.78 15.96 14.54
C GLY A 270 -19.78 16.74 13.22
N GLU A 271 -18.62 16.90 12.58
CA GLU A 271 -18.46 17.53 11.26
C GLU A 271 -19.02 16.64 10.15
N VAL A 272 -18.85 15.31 10.29
CA VAL A 272 -19.45 14.32 9.41
C VAL A 272 -20.62 13.64 10.11
N LYS A 273 -21.83 13.97 9.64
CA LYS A 273 -23.10 13.49 10.24
C LYS A 273 -23.67 12.22 9.60
N ALA A 274 -23.04 11.74 8.53
CA ALA A 274 -23.47 10.55 7.82
C ALA A 274 -22.27 9.83 7.20
N VAL A 275 -22.17 8.52 7.43
CA VAL A 275 -21.13 7.66 6.85
C VAL A 275 -21.76 6.43 6.20
N TRP A 276 -21.31 6.09 4.99
CA TRP A 276 -21.65 4.85 4.31
C TRP A 276 -20.42 3.96 4.21
N ILE A 277 -20.46 2.85 4.92
CA ILE A 277 -19.40 1.85 5.01
C ILE A 277 -19.76 0.68 4.11
N MET A 278 -18.92 0.37 3.13
CA MET A 278 -19.18 -0.67 2.14
C MET A 278 -18.14 -1.78 2.21
N GLY A 279 -18.63 -2.95 2.58
CA GLY A 279 -17.94 -4.22 2.62
C GLY A 279 -16.75 -4.25 3.56
N THR A 280 -16.65 -3.36 4.56
CA THR A 280 -15.51 -3.21 5.48
C THR A 280 -15.95 -3.19 6.94
N ASN A 281 -15.07 -3.59 7.86
CA ASN A 281 -15.33 -3.67 9.30
C ASN A 281 -14.41 -2.75 10.12
N PRO A 282 -14.51 -1.41 9.99
CA PRO A 282 -13.63 -0.45 10.66
C PRO A 282 -13.66 -0.53 12.18
N ALA A 283 -14.76 -1.00 12.78
CA ALA A 283 -14.83 -1.27 14.22
C ALA A 283 -13.77 -2.29 14.70
N VAL A 284 -13.21 -3.09 13.78
CA VAL A 284 -12.11 -4.04 14.06
C VAL A 284 -10.82 -3.62 13.37
N SER A 285 -10.89 -3.17 12.12
CA SER A 285 -9.72 -3.04 11.25
C SER A 285 -9.02 -1.68 11.27
N MET A 286 -9.66 -0.64 11.82
CA MET A 286 -9.04 0.69 11.95
C MET A 286 -8.16 0.77 13.20
N PRO A 287 -7.10 1.59 13.20
CA PRO A 287 -6.38 1.92 14.42
C PRO A 287 -7.32 2.61 15.42
N ASP A 288 -7.10 2.35 16.71
CA ASP A 288 -7.98 2.81 17.80
C ASP A 288 -9.46 2.45 17.58
N SER A 289 -9.73 1.13 17.58
CA SER A 289 -11.09 0.60 17.41
C SER A 289 -12.08 1.17 18.42
N HIS A 290 -11.63 1.54 19.63
CA HIS A 290 -12.49 2.13 20.64
C HIS A 290 -13.00 3.50 20.20
N ALA A 291 -12.10 4.40 19.79
CA ALA A 291 -12.48 5.71 19.27
C ALA A 291 -13.37 5.60 18.03
N VAL A 292 -13.08 4.65 17.14
CA VAL A 292 -13.90 4.38 15.95
C VAL A 292 -15.31 3.93 16.33
N CYS A 293 -15.44 2.99 17.27
CA CYS A 293 -16.75 2.53 17.77
C CYS A 293 -17.53 3.67 18.43
N GLN A 294 -16.88 4.53 19.22
CA GLN A 294 -17.52 5.71 19.81
C GLN A 294 -18.02 6.69 18.74
N ALA A 295 -17.18 6.98 17.73
CA ALA A 295 -17.55 7.84 16.62
C ALA A 295 -18.75 7.29 15.85
N LEU A 296 -18.75 5.97 15.57
CA LEU A 296 -19.87 5.31 14.90
C LEU A 296 -21.16 5.35 15.73
N ALA A 297 -21.08 5.12 17.05
CA ALA A 297 -22.24 5.18 17.94
C ALA A 297 -22.84 6.59 18.04
N ALA A 298 -22.01 7.63 17.98
CA ALA A 298 -22.44 9.03 18.02
C ALA A 298 -22.87 9.59 16.65
N CYS A 299 -22.54 8.89 15.55
CA CYS A 299 -22.82 9.37 14.21
C CYS A 299 -24.34 9.34 13.92
N PRO A 300 -24.98 10.46 13.53
CA PRO A 300 -26.42 10.52 13.29
C PRO A 300 -26.94 9.56 12.22
N LEU A 301 -26.10 9.13 11.29
CA LEU A 301 -26.46 8.16 10.26
C LEU A 301 -25.27 7.29 9.87
N VAL A 302 -25.38 6.00 10.17
CA VAL A 302 -24.43 4.97 9.74
C VAL A 302 -25.15 4.02 8.79
N ILE A 303 -24.68 3.94 7.55
CA ILE A 303 -25.17 3.00 6.54
C ILE A 303 -24.09 1.94 6.35
N VAL A 304 -24.47 0.67 6.39
CA VAL A 304 -23.55 -0.45 6.14
C VAL A 304 -24.06 -1.28 4.97
N SER A 305 -23.22 -1.48 3.95
CA SER A 305 -23.45 -2.46 2.89
C SER A 305 -22.52 -3.64 3.09
N GLU A 306 -23.04 -4.83 3.38
CA GLU A 306 -22.22 -5.98 3.78
C GLU A 306 -22.83 -7.30 3.27
N VAL A 307 -21.97 -8.27 2.96
CA VAL A 307 -22.40 -9.62 2.55
C VAL A 307 -22.76 -10.47 3.77
N MET A 308 -22.05 -10.26 4.88
CA MET A 308 -22.33 -10.90 6.16
C MET A 308 -23.51 -10.22 6.86
N GLN A 309 -24.39 -11.02 7.44
CA GLN A 309 -25.55 -10.52 8.17
C GLN A 309 -25.15 -9.69 9.40
N GLU A 310 -24.07 -10.10 10.09
CA GLU A 310 -23.55 -9.46 11.28
C GLU A 310 -22.03 -9.30 11.20
N THR A 311 -21.60 -8.09 11.54
CA THR A 311 -20.20 -7.69 11.77
C THR A 311 -20.18 -6.70 12.93
N ASP A 312 -19.02 -6.50 13.57
CA ASP A 312 -18.85 -5.51 14.65
C ASP A 312 -19.29 -4.11 14.21
N THR A 313 -18.93 -3.70 12.99
CA THR A 313 -19.37 -2.41 12.43
C THR A 313 -20.88 -2.36 12.19
N SER A 314 -21.50 -3.47 11.77
CA SER A 314 -22.95 -3.50 11.51
C SER A 314 -23.78 -3.20 12.75
N GLN A 315 -23.25 -3.43 13.96
CA GLN A 315 -23.94 -3.15 15.23
C GLN A 315 -24.27 -1.67 15.40
N PHE A 316 -23.50 -0.78 14.77
CA PHE A 316 -23.72 0.67 14.78
C PHE A 316 -24.58 1.16 13.60
N ALA A 317 -24.97 0.27 12.69
CA ALA A 317 -25.69 0.64 11.48
C ALA A 317 -27.14 1.01 11.77
N HIS A 318 -27.55 2.18 11.28
CA HIS A 318 -28.94 2.62 11.26
C HIS A 318 -29.68 2.06 10.04
N ILE A 319 -28.95 1.88 8.92
CA ILE A 319 -29.45 1.27 7.70
C ILE A 319 -28.46 0.18 7.27
N ARG A 320 -28.98 -1.00 6.95
CA ARG A 320 -28.19 -2.13 6.44
C ARG A 320 -28.67 -2.50 5.03
N PHE A 321 -27.75 -2.54 4.08
CA PHE A 321 -28.00 -3.03 2.73
C PHE A 321 -27.30 -4.37 2.52
N PRO A 322 -28.01 -5.44 2.14
CA PRO A 322 -27.36 -6.69 1.78
C PRO A 322 -26.53 -6.48 0.50
N ALA A 323 -25.28 -6.91 0.52
CA ALA A 323 -24.40 -6.92 -0.63
C ALA A 323 -24.25 -8.34 -1.20
N LEU A 324 -24.06 -8.45 -2.51
CA LEU A 324 -23.74 -9.73 -3.15
C LEU A 324 -22.30 -10.14 -2.83
N GLY A 325 -22.12 -11.44 -2.52
CA GLY A 325 -20.80 -12.08 -2.49
C GLY A 325 -20.14 -12.07 -3.87
N TRP A 326 -18.82 -12.18 -3.91
CA TRP A 326 -18.03 -12.11 -5.15
C TRP A 326 -18.50 -13.13 -6.20
N GLU A 327 -18.86 -14.34 -5.77
CA GLU A 327 -19.36 -15.43 -6.63
C GLU A 327 -20.68 -15.12 -7.36
N ARG A 328 -21.39 -14.06 -6.94
CA ARG A 328 -22.63 -13.60 -7.56
C ARG A 328 -22.48 -12.27 -8.29
N LYS A 329 -21.29 -11.68 -8.31
CA LYS A 329 -20.99 -10.46 -9.07
C LYS A 329 -20.51 -10.81 -10.47
N THR A 330 -20.74 -9.90 -11.42
CA THR A 330 -20.27 -10.04 -12.80
C THR A 330 -19.64 -8.74 -13.26
N GLU A 331 -18.46 -8.82 -13.87
CA GLU A 331 -17.84 -7.76 -14.63
C GLU A 331 -18.42 -7.84 -16.06
N ARG A 332 -19.16 -6.82 -16.49
CA ARG A 332 -19.66 -6.68 -17.87
C ARG A 332 -19.30 -5.32 -18.41
#